data_AF-A0A7X3M2J3-F1
#
_entry.id   AF-A0A7X3M2J3-F1
#
_cell.length_a   1.000
_cell.length_b   1.000
_cell.length_c   1.000
_cell.angle_alpha   90.00
_cell.angle_beta   90.00
_cell.angle_gamma   90.00
#
_symmetry.space_group_name_H-M   'P 1'
#
loop_
_entity.id
_entity.type
_entity.pdbx_description
1 polymer ?
#
loop_
_entity_poly.entity_id
_entity_poly.type
_entity_poly.pdbx_seq_one_letter_code
_entity_poly.pdbx_strand_id
1 'polypeptide(L)' 'MSVIHFPDQYPDCRPSDCESTQADKQNVREFALNIAAQLRNDPELNKQAPYLVDKVILLLMKESRR' A
#
# COMPACT_ATOMS: atom_id res chain seq x y z
N MET A 1 13.65 45.00 14.02
CA MET A 1 12.78 43.83 13.82
C MET A 1 13.63 42.75 13.16
N SER A 2 14.12 41.77 13.92
CA SER A 2 14.97 40.71 13.40
C SER A 2 14.11 39.53 12.98
N VAL A 3 14.05 39.26 11.68
CA VAL A 3 13.41 38.08 11.11
C VAL A 3 14.39 36.91 11.17
N ILE A 4 14.04 35.88 11.93
CA ILE A 4 14.80 34.63 12.02
C ILE A 4 14.57 33.90 10.70
N HIS A 5 15.62 33.75 9.88
CA HIS A 5 15.59 32.87 8.71
C HIS A 5 15.80 31.43 9.17
N PHE A 6 14.77 30.61 9.01
CA PHE A 6 14.90 29.16 9.15
C PHE A 6 15.51 28.61 7.86
N PRO A 7 16.50 27.70 7.92
CA PRO A 7 17.00 27.03 6.73
C PRO A 7 15.87 26.18 6.14
N ASP A 8 15.61 26.40 4.86
CA ASP A 8 14.77 25.58 3.99
C ASP A 8 15.50 24.23 3.78
N GLN A 9 15.54 23.40 4.82
CA GLN A 9 15.92 22.00 4.73
C GLN A 9 14.65 21.18 4.70
N TYR A 10 13.90 21.31 3.60
CA TYR A 10 13.24 20.11 3.12
C TYR A 10 14.37 19.16 2.73
N PRO A 11 14.51 17.98 3.34
CA PRO A 11 15.24 16.95 2.63
C PRO A 11 14.48 16.79 1.32
N ASP A 12 15.18 16.98 0.19
CA ASP A 12 14.78 16.35 -1.05
C ASP A 12 14.41 14.92 -0.68
N CYS A 13 13.11 14.66 -0.57
CA CYS A 13 12.58 13.32 -0.68
C CYS A 13 12.91 12.92 -2.10
N ARG A 14 14.18 12.56 -2.32
CA ARG A 14 14.62 11.77 -3.44
C ARG A 14 13.59 10.65 -3.45
N PRO A 15 12.73 10.52 -4.49
CA PRO A 15 12.11 9.23 -4.69
C PRO A 15 13.33 8.31 -4.79
N SER A 16 13.57 7.55 -3.73
CA SER A 16 14.41 6.39 -3.84
C SER A 16 13.60 5.54 -4.78
N ASP A 17 13.84 5.75 -6.08
CA ASP A 17 13.53 4.83 -7.14
C ASP A 17 14.36 3.58 -6.83
N CYS A 18 13.97 2.89 -5.76
CA CYS A 18 14.01 1.45 -5.73
C CYS A 18 13.06 1.08 -6.86
N GLU A 19 13.55 1.14 -8.11
CA GLU A 19 12.92 0.54 -9.27
C GLU A 19 12.72 -0.92 -8.90
N SER A 20 11.58 -1.20 -8.26
CA SER A 20 11.15 -2.54 -7.94
C SER A 20 11.10 -3.20 -9.29
N THR A 21 11.93 -4.23 -9.47
CA THR A 21 11.98 -4.92 -10.75
C THR A 21 10.58 -5.39 -11.09
N GLN A 22 10.26 -5.58 -12.36
CA GLN A 22 8.95 -6.10 -12.74
C GLN A 22 8.62 -7.42 -12.00
N ALA A 23 9.65 -8.20 -11.64
CA ALA A 23 9.55 -9.36 -10.78
C ALA A 23 9.17 -9.02 -9.32
N ASP A 24 9.76 -7.99 -8.71
CA ASP A 24 9.38 -7.54 -7.36
C ASP A 24 7.93 -7.06 -7.30
N LYS A 25 7.48 -6.31 -8.32
CA LYS A 25 6.08 -5.87 -8.42
C LYS A 25 5.12 -7.06 -8.56
N GLN A 26 5.51 -8.06 -9.33
CA GLN A 26 4.73 -9.30 -9.48
C GLN A 26 4.67 -10.10 -8.17
N ASN A 27 5.79 -10.22 -7.45
CA ASN A 27 5.85 -10.92 -6.15
C ASN A 27 4.96 -10.24 -5.10
N VAL A 28 5.00 -8.89 -5.02
CA VAL A 28 4.14 -8.12 -4.11
C VAL A 28 2.66 -8.29 -4.48
N ARG A 29 2.34 -8.35 -5.77
CA ARG A 29 0.98 -8.60 -6.25
C ARG A 29 0.49 -9.99 -5.86
N GLU A 30 1.29 -11.03 -6.05
CA GLU A 30 0.94 -12.40 -5.68
C GLU A 30 0.77 -12.55 -4.18
N PHE A 31 1.66 -11.95 -3.40
CA PHE A 31 1.53 -11.87 -1.94
C PHE A 31 0.21 -11.20 -1.53
N ALA A 32 -0.09 -10.03 -2.09
CA ALA A 32 -1.33 -9.32 -1.79
C ALA A 32 -2.58 -10.12 -2.17
N LEU A 33 -2.58 -10.80 -3.30
CA LEU A 33 -3.69 -11.67 -3.72
C LEU A 33 -3.86 -12.89 -2.81
N ASN A 34 -2.77 -13.48 -2.33
CA ASN A 34 -2.82 -14.57 -1.36
C ASN A 34 -3.43 -14.09 -0.03
N ILE A 35 -3.01 -12.93 0.48
CA ILE A 35 -3.62 -12.33 1.68
C ILE A 35 -5.11 -12.03 1.45
N ALA A 36 -5.49 -11.46 0.31
CA ALA A 36 -6.89 -11.21 -0.03
C ALA A 36 -7.73 -12.50 -0.04
N ALA A 37 -7.18 -13.61 -0.57
CA ALA A 37 -7.84 -14.91 -0.57
C ALA A 37 -8.00 -15.47 0.85
N GLN A 38 -6.99 -15.31 1.71
CA GLN A 38 -7.07 -15.73 3.11
C GLN A 38 -8.13 -14.94 3.88
N LEU A 39 -8.12 -13.61 3.75
CA LEU A 39 -9.11 -12.73 4.39
C LEU A 39 -10.54 -13.04 3.94
N ARG A 40 -10.73 -13.34 2.64
CA ARG A 40 -12.04 -13.73 2.10
C ARG A 40 -12.52 -15.07 2.63
N ASN A 41 -11.63 -16.03 2.88
CA ASN A 41 -11.99 -17.36 3.34
C ASN A 41 -12.11 -17.46 4.86
N ASP A 42 -11.75 -16.41 5.61
CA ASP A 42 -11.89 -16.38 7.07
C ASP A 42 -13.34 -16.04 7.48
N PRO A 43 -14.10 -17.00 8.03
CA PRO A 43 -15.51 -16.80 8.38
C PRO A 43 -15.69 -15.94 9.63
N GLU A 44 -14.70 -15.85 10.50
CA GLU A 44 -14.75 -15.05 11.73
C GLU A 44 -14.51 -13.57 11.41
N LEU A 45 -13.50 -13.31 10.57
CA LEU A 45 -13.21 -11.97 10.07
C LEU A 45 -14.35 -11.41 9.21
N ASN A 46 -14.94 -12.23 8.34
CA ASN A 46 -16.09 -11.83 7.53
C ASN A 46 -17.35 -11.54 8.37
N LYS A 47 -17.50 -12.19 9.53
CA LYS A 47 -18.58 -11.88 10.47
C LYS A 47 -18.34 -10.59 11.22
N GLN A 48 -17.10 -10.31 11.62
CA GLN A 48 -16.75 -9.14 12.43
C GLN A 48 -16.58 -7.87 11.58
N ALA A 49 -16.04 -7.98 10.37
CA ALA A 49 -15.65 -6.83 9.56
C ALA A 49 -15.88 -7.04 8.04
N PRO A 50 -17.11 -7.35 7.60
CA PRO A 50 -17.41 -7.64 6.19
C PRO A 50 -17.01 -6.48 5.24
N TYR A 51 -17.22 -5.23 5.67
CA TYR A 51 -16.86 -4.04 4.89
C TYR A 51 -15.36 -3.78 4.78
N LEU A 52 -14.57 -4.23 5.77
CA LEU A 52 -13.12 -4.06 5.77
C LEU A 52 -12.49 -5.00 4.73
N VAL A 53 -12.94 -6.26 4.72
CA VAL A 53 -12.48 -7.28 3.75
C VAL A 53 -12.77 -6.82 2.33
N ASP A 54 -13.99 -6.34 2.07
CA ASP A 54 -14.39 -5.85 0.75
C ASP A 54 -13.55 -4.63 0.30
N LYS A 55 -13.31 -3.67 1.21
CA LYS A 55 -12.45 -2.50 0.94
C LYS A 55 -11.01 -2.90 0.64
N VAL A 56 -10.44 -3.86 1.37
CA VAL A 56 -9.06 -4.33 1.13
C VAL A 56 -8.95 -5.03 -0.23
N ILE A 57 -9.89 -5.91 -0.57
CA ILE A 57 -9.94 -6.57 -1.88
C ILE A 57 -10.06 -5.54 -3.00
N LEU A 58 -10.95 -4.56 -2.85
CA LEU A 58 -11.14 -3.49 -3.83
C LEU A 58 -9.86 -2.65 -4.03
N LEU A 59 -9.19 -2.27 -2.94
CA LEU A 59 -7.94 -1.51 -2.98
C LEU A 59 -6.83 -2.30 -3.68
N LEU A 60 -6.67 -3.58 -3.36
CA LEU A 60 -5.69 -4.46 -4.00
C LEU A 60 -5.95 -4.63 -5.49
N MET A 61 -7.22 -4.80 -5.89
CA MET A 61 -7.60 -4.85 -7.30
C MET A 61 -7.31 -3.55 -8.05
N LYS A 62 -7.60 -2.40 -7.43
CA LYS A 62 -7.39 -1.07 -8.02
C LYS A 62 -5.91 -0.77 -8.24
N GLU A 63 -5.08 -1.04 -7.25
CA GLU A 63 -3.63 -0.81 -7.33
C GLU A 63 -2.96 -1.79 -8.30
N SER A 64 -3.49 -3.00 -8.48
CA SER A 64 -2.96 -3.98 -9.43
C SER A 64 -3.16 -3.63 -10.92
N ARG A 65 -3.98 -2.62 -11.24
CA ARG A 65 -4.24 -2.16 -12.62
C ARG A 65 -3.37 -0.97 -13.03
N ARG A 66 -2.71 -0.32 -12.08
CA ARG A 66 -1.75 0.78 -12.33
C ARG A 66 -0.36 0.21 -12.58
#